data_AF-A0A117JTS8-F1
#
_entry.id   AF-A0A117JTS8-F1
#
_cell.length_a   1.000
_cell.length_b   1.000
_cell.length_c   1.000
_cell.angle_alpha   90.00
_cell.angle_beta   90.00
_cell.angle_gamma   90.00
#
_symmetry.space_group_name_H-M   'P 1'
#
loop_
_entity.id
_entity.type
_entity.pdbx_description
1 polymer ?
#
loop_
_entity_poly.entity_id
_entity_poly.type
_entity_poly.pdbx_seq_one_letter_code
_entity_poly.pdbx_strand_id
1 'polypeptide(L)'
;MSSIRDQVMDAMDTVEVLSGQLSALPVAGLSRADAQSALLRLGRLREQVHEVERRLTGRLVTIGGPSHRTPAEVLAQRLRISPGEAQRRIDAVTEDPSAA
;
A
#
# COMPACT_ATOMS: atom_id res chain seq x y z
N MET A 1 -25.57 -13.71 9.05
CA MET A 1 -24.22 -13.43 9.57
C MET A 1 -23.37 -13.01 8.38
N SER A 2 -22.82 -11.79 8.39
CA SER A 2 -21.99 -11.30 7.27
C SER A 2 -20.68 -12.10 7.20
N SER A 3 -20.27 -12.53 6.01
CA SER A 3 -19.04 -13.30 5.84
C SER A 3 -17.82 -12.45 6.21
N ILE A 4 -16.71 -13.10 6.60
CA ILE A 4 -15.43 -12.40 6.80
C ILE A 4 -15.02 -11.64 5.53
N ARG A 5 -15.33 -12.19 4.35
CA ARG A 5 -15.11 -11.50 3.07
C ARG A 5 -15.88 -10.19 3.00
N ASP A 6 -17.18 -10.23 3.30
CA ASP A 6 -18.07 -9.08 3.21
C ASP A 6 -17.63 -7.99 4.20
N GLN A 7 -17.27 -8.38 5.44
CA GLN A 7 -16.72 -7.46 6.44
C GLN A 7 -15.42 -6.80 5.98
N VAL A 8 -14.54 -7.53 5.28
CA VAL A 8 -13.30 -6.96 4.73
C VAL A 8 -13.61 -5.98 3.61
N MET A 9 -14.53 -6.31 2.69
CA MET A 9 -14.89 -5.43 1.58
C MET A 9 -15.62 -4.16 2.08
N ASP A 10 -16.57 -4.29 3.00
CA ASP A 10 -17.27 -3.15 3.61
C ASP A 10 -16.28 -2.18 4.29
N ALA A 11 -15.25 -2.72 4.95
CA ALA A 11 -14.19 -1.92 5.55
C ALA A 11 -13.33 -1.20 4.49
N MET A 12 -13.03 -1.86 3.36
CA MET A 12 -12.28 -1.25 2.26
C MET A 12 -13.07 -0.12 1.60
N ASP A 13 -14.37 -0.32 1.36
CA ASP A 13 -15.26 0.71 0.81
C ASP A 13 -15.31 1.94 1.73
N THR A 14 -15.40 1.69 3.05
CA THR A 14 -15.36 2.76 4.05
C THR A 14 -14.04 3.54 4.00
N VAL A 15 -12.90 2.84 3.86
CA VAL A 15 -11.57 3.47 3.75
C VAL A 15 -11.48 4.30 2.46
N GLU A 16 -12.01 3.83 1.34
CA GLU A 16 -12.02 4.56 0.07
C GLU A 16 -12.82 5.86 0.17
N VAL A 17 -14.02 5.81 0.75
CA VAL A 17 -14.85 7.00 1.00
C VAL A 17 -14.12 8.01 1.89
N LEU A 18 -13.55 7.56 3.01
CA LEU A 18 -12.81 8.42 3.94
C LEU A 18 -11.56 9.02 3.30
N SER A 19 -10.83 8.24 2.50
CA SER A 19 -9.66 8.72 1.76
C SER A 19 -10.04 9.83 0.78
N GLY A 20 -11.13 9.64 0.03
CA GLY A 20 -11.69 10.66 -0.86
C GLY A 20 -12.03 11.95 -0.11
N GLN A 21 -12.70 11.83 1.03
CA GLN A 21 -13.03 12.98 1.88
C GLN A 21 -11.78 13.71 2.38
N LEU A 22 -10.78 12.99 2.89
CA LEU A 22 -9.51 13.57 3.36
C LEU A 22 -8.77 14.29 2.24
N SER A 23 -8.77 13.73 1.02
CA SER A 23 -8.11 14.33 -0.15
C SER A 23 -8.75 15.65 -0.60
N ALA A 24 -10.05 15.83 -0.33
CA ALA A 24 -10.81 17.02 -0.70
C ALA A 24 -10.69 18.16 0.33
N LEU A 25 -10.11 17.93 1.50
CA LEU A 25 -10.03 18.95 2.56
C LEU A 25 -8.99 20.03 2.22
N PRO A 26 -9.35 21.33 2.30
CA PRO A 26 -8.39 22.41 2.11
C PRO A 26 -7.43 22.49 3.29
N VAL A 27 -6.14 22.31 3.03
CA VAL A 27 -5.09 22.35 4.07
C VAL A 27 -4.65 23.77 4.43
N ALA A 28 -4.98 24.76 3.60
CA ALA A 28 -4.50 26.14 3.74
C ALA A 28 -5.00 26.86 5.00
N GLY A 29 -6.09 26.39 5.62
CA GLY A 29 -6.67 26.97 6.84
C GLY A 29 -6.21 26.33 8.15
N LEU A 30 -5.36 25.28 8.11
CA LEU A 30 -4.91 24.58 9.30
C LEU A 30 -3.84 25.39 10.04
N SER A 31 -3.96 25.47 11.37
CA SER A 31 -2.85 25.93 12.19
C SER A 31 -1.67 24.97 12.09
N ARG A 32 -0.45 25.45 12.39
CA ARG A 32 0.74 24.59 12.42
C ARG A 32 0.58 23.40 13.37
N ALA A 33 -0.01 23.62 14.55
CA ALA A 33 -0.22 22.58 15.55
C ALA A 33 -1.21 21.52 15.05
N ASP A 34 -2.30 21.94 14.40
CA ASP A 34 -3.29 21.04 13.83
C ASP A 34 -2.71 20.24 12.66
N ALA A 35 -1.94 20.88 11.78
CA ALA A 35 -1.24 20.21 10.69
C ALA A 35 -0.26 19.15 11.21
N GLN A 36 0.51 19.45 12.26
CA GLN A 36 1.41 18.47 12.89
C GLN A 36 0.64 17.30 13.51
N SER A 37 -0.45 17.58 14.22
CA SER A 37 -1.31 16.55 14.80
C SER A 37 -1.94 15.65 13.73
N ALA A 38 -2.41 16.24 12.63
CA ALA A 38 -2.94 15.51 11.48
C ALA A 38 -1.88 14.62 10.83
N LEU A 39 -0.66 15.11 10.62
CA LEU A 39 0.44 14.33 10.07
C LEU A 39 0.80 13.12 10.97
N LEU A 40 0.82 13.29 12.29
CA LEU A 40 1.05 12.19 13.23
C LEU A 40 -0.03 11.12 13.15
N ARG A 41 -1.30 11.53 13.06
CA ARG A 41 -2.44 10.60 12.92
C ARG A 41 -2.42 9.86 11.58
N LEU A 42 -2.12 10.56 10.48
CA LEU A 42 -1.94 9.94 9.16
C LEU A 42 -0.78 8.94 9.14
N GLY A 43 0.32 9.24 9.84
CA GLY A 43 1.44 8.31 10.00
C GLY A 43 1.01 6.98 10.63
N ARG A 44 0.26 7.04 11.74
CA ARG A 44 -0.28 5.84 12.41
C ARG A 44 -1.26 5.08 11.54
N LEU A 45 -2.15 5.78 10.84
CA LEU A 45 -3.11 5.15 9.92
C LEU A 45 -2.37 4.38 8.82
N ARG A 46 -1.32 4.96 8.23
CA ARG A 46 -0.49 4.28 7.23
C ARG A 46 0.18 3.03 7.77
N GLU A 47 0.68 3.04 9.00
CA GLU A 47 1.25 1.85 9.64
C GLU A 47 0.21 0.75 9.83
N GLN A 48 -1.00 1.10 10.26
CA GLN A 48 -2.11 0.15 10.41
C GLN A 48 -2.53 -0.46 9.08
N VAL A 49 -2.65 0.35 8.02
CA VAL A 49 -2.97 -0.13 6.67
C VAL A 49 -1.86 -1.04 6.14
N HIS A 50 -0.58 -0.68 6.32
CA HIS A 50 0.54 -1.55 5.93
C HIS A 50 0.51 -2.90 6.66
N GLU A 51 0.08 -2.94 7.93
CA GLU A 51 -0.05 -4.20 8.65
C GLU A 51 -1.18 -5.09 8.10
N VAL A 52 -2.31 -4.50 7.67
CA VAL A 52 -3.36 -5.22 6.96
C VAL A 52 -2.84 -5.75 5.62
N GLU A 53 -2.15 -4.90 4.86
CA GLU A 53 -1.55 -5.25 3.57
C GLU A 53 -0.56 -6.43 3.69
N ARG A 54 0.32 -6.40 4.70
CA ARG A 54 1.26 -7.49 4.99
C ARG A 54 0.53 -8.81 5.26
N ARG A 55 -0.52 -8.78 6.09
CA ARG A 55 -1.32 -9.97 6.41
C ARG A 55 -2.04 -10.53 5.20
N LEU A 56 -2.64 -9.67 4.37
CA LEU A 56 -3.30 -10.09 3.12
C LEU A 56 -2.30 -10.66 2.11
N THR A 57 -1.13 -10.03 1.97
CA THR A 57 -0.05 -10.51 1.09
C THR A 57 0.45 -11.87 1.57
N GLY A 58 0.72 -12.02 2.87
CA GLY A 58 1.10 -13.31 3.46
C GLY A 58 0.03 -14.38 3.22
N ARG A 59 -1.27 -14.02 3.33
CA ARG A 59 -2.37 -14.93 3.04
C ARG A 59 -2.41 -15.36 1.58
N LEU A 60 -2.17 -14.45 0.62
CA LEU A 60 -2.08 -14.78 -0.81
C LEU A 60 -0.91 -15.73 -1.11
N VAL A 61 0.25 -15.50 -0.49
CA VAL A 61 1.41 -16.40 -0.59
C VAL A 61 1.07 -17.80 -0.08
N THR A 62 0.38 -17.92 1.06
CA THR A 62 -0.02 -19.22 1.62
C THR A 62 -1.10 -19.93 0.81
N ILE A 63 -2.03 -19.20 0.19
CA ILE A 63 -3.12 -19.80 -0.61
C ILE A 63 -2.59 -20.40 -1.94
N GLY A 64 -1.43 -19.94 -2.43
CA GLY A 64 -0.84 -20.46 -3.66
C GLY A 64 -1.69 -20.08 -4.88
N GLY A 65 -1.66 -18.79 -5.24
CA GLY A 65 -2.29 -18.26 -6.45
C GLY A 65 -1.44 -17.16 -7.07
N PRO A 66 -1.64 -16.82 -8.35
CA PRO A 66 -0.90 -15.74 -9.00
C PRO A 66 -1.11 -14.45 -8.21
N SER A 67 -0.02 -13.88 -7.71
CA SER A 67 -0.02 -12.55 -7.11
C SER A 67 -0.58 -11.57 -8.15
N HIS A 68 -1.62 -10.82 -7.78
CA HIS A 68 -2.09 -9.69 -8.61
C HIS A 68 -1.03 -8.58 -8.72
N ARG A 69 -0.02 -8.60 -7.84
CA ARG A 69 1.11 -7.70 -7.95
C ARG A 69 2.16 -8.21 -8.91
N THR A 70 2.62 -7.30 -9.76
CA THR A 70 3.77 -7.54 -10.62
C THR A 70 5.05 -7.66 -9.76
N PRO A 71 6.09 -8.36 -10.23
CA PRO A 71 7.39 -8.41 -9.56
C PRO A 71 7.95 -7.00 -9.24
N ALA A 72 7.70 -6.01 -10.11
CA ALA A 72 8.10 -4.63 -9.90
C ALA A 72 7.38 -3.98 -8.71
N GLU A 73 6.08 -4.21 -8.53
CA GLU A 73 5.33 -3.69 -7.38
C GLU A 73 5.79 -4.31 -6.05
N VAL A 74 6.11 -5.60 -6.06
CA VAL A 74 6.67 -6.28 -4.90
C VAL A 74 8.05 -5.69 -4.54
N LEU A 75 8.92 -5.50 -5.54
CA LEU A 75 10.26 -4.96 -5.34
C LEU A 75 10.23 -3.48 -4.92
N ALA A 76 9.37 -2.67 -5.55
CA ALA A 76 9.13 -1.27 -5.20
C ALA A 76 8.74 -1.12 -3.74
N GLN A 77 7.81 -1.95 -3.27
CA GLN A 77 7.38 -1.95 -1.87
C GLN A 77 8.50 -2.36 -0.92
N ARG A 78 9.27 -3.41 -1.24
CA ARG A 78 10.37 -3.90 -0.39
C ARG A 78 11.51 -2.88 -0.27
N LEU A 79 11.86 -2.22 -1.37
CA LEU A 79 12.98 -1.28 -1.43
C LEU A 79 12.57 0.18 -1.19
N ARG A 80 11.27 0.46 -1.05
CA ARG A 80 10.71 1.82 -0.96
C ARG A 80 11.16 2.72 -2.11
N ILE A 81 11.15 2.17 -3.33
CA ILE A 81 11.48 2.85 -4.59
C ILE A 81 10.24 2.94 -5.48
N SER A 82 10.31 3.71 -6.57
CA SER A 82 9.20 3.77 -7.52
C SER A 82 9.01 2.45 -8.30
N PRO A 83 7.78 2.11 -8.73
CA PRO A 83 7.54 0.94 -9.57
C PRO A 83 8.35 0.92 -10.88
N GLY A 84 8.53 2.08 -11.52
CA GLY A 84 9.35 2.18 -12.74
C GLY A 84 10.84 1.94 -12.49
N GLU A 85 11.36 2.40 -11.35
CA GLU A 85 12.73 2.08 -10.94
C GLU A 85 12.89 0.59 -10.60
N ALA A 86 11.89 -0.01 -9.95
CA ALA A 86 11.88 -1.44 -9.68
C ALA A 86 11.86 -2.26 -10.98
N GLN A 87 11.06 -1.88 -11.97
CA GLN A 87 11.01 -2.56 -13.27
C GLN A 87 12.37 -2.49 -13.99
N ARG A 88 13.01 -1.31 -14.07
CA ARG A 88 14.35 -1.16 -14.67
C ARG A 88 15.40 -2.07 -14.05
N ARG A 89 15.36 -2.25 -12.73
CA ARG A 89 16.29 -3.15 -12.03
C ARG A 89 16.02 -4.62 -12.31
N ILE A 90 14.77 -4.99 -12.49
CA ILE A 90 14.39 -6.34 -12.90
C ILE A 90 14.90 -6.59 -14.32
N ASP A 91 14.59 -5.68 -15.26
CA ASP A 91 15.01 -5.77 -16.66
C ASP A 91 16.54 -5.90 -16.77
N ALA A 92 17.30 -5.07 -16.03
CA ALA A 92 18.76 -5.13 -15.99
C ALA A 92 19.33 -6.49 -15.52
N VAL A 93 18.63 -7.21 -14.63
CA VAL A 93 19.04 -8.56 -14.19
C VAL A 93 18.65 -9.63 -15.21
N THR A 94 17.55 -9.44 -15.93
CA THR A 94 17.09 -10.37 -16.99
C THR A 94 17.87 -10.22 -18.30
N GLU A 95 18.37 -9.03 -18.61
CA GLU A 95 19.17 -8.76 -19.81
C GLU A 95 20.65 -9.17 -19.64
N ASP A 96 21.12 -9.37 -18.41
CA ASP A 96 22.52 -9.74 -18.12
C ASP A 96 22.62 -11.09 -17.37
N PRO A 97 22.50 -12.23 -18.07
CA PRO A 97 22.61 -13.55 -17.44
C PRO A 97 24.07 -13.97 -17.16
N SER A 98 25.06 -13.08 -17.29
CA SER A 98 26.49 -13.43 -17.23
C SER A 98 27.18 -13.14 -15.87
N ALA A 99 26.42 -12.93 -14.79
CA ALA A 99 26.98 -12.65 -13.46
C ALA A 99 26.40 -13.55 -12.33
N ALA A 100 26.00 -14.79 -12.66
CA ALA A 100 25.65 -15.83 -11.69
C ALA A 100 26.62 -17.01 -11.77
#